data_AF-A0A959JLJ4-F1
#
_entry.id   AF-A0A959JLJ4-F1
#
_cell.length_a   1.000
_cell.length_b   1.000
_cell.length_c   1.000
_cell.angle_alpha   90.00
_cell.angle_beta   90.00
_cell.angle_gamma   90.00
#
_symmetry.space_group_name_H-M   'P 1'
#
loop_
_entity.id
_entity.type
_entity.pdbx_description
1 polymer ?
#
loop_
_entity_poly.entity_id
_entity_poly.type
_entity_poly.pdbx_seq_one_letter_code
_entity_poly.pdbx_strand_id
1 'polypeptide(L)' 'MTLKFNAPVVLTFSLICVAVYLLDTFSGHNVLPYFTVQHQIQWSNPFSVLTLFTHVLGHVSLDHLMGNLTF' A
#
# COMPACT_ATOMS: atom_id res chain seq x y z
N MET A 1 -18.37 3.70 -19.80
CA MET A 1 -18.44 2.75 -18.66
C MET A 1 -18.45 3.57 -17.37
N THR A 2 -19.35 3.29 -16.43
CA THR A 2 -19.44 4.00 -15.15
C THR A 2 -18.94 3.11 -14.03
N LEU A 3 -18.02 3.61 -13.20
CA LEU A 3 -17.56 2.89 -12.01
C LEU A 3 -18.71 2.82 -10.99
N LYS A 4 -19.12 1.61 -10.59
CA LYS A 4 -20.13 1.40 -9.55
C LYS A 4 -19.44 1.20 -8.21
N PHE A 5 -19.69 2.07 -7.26
CA PHE A 5 -19.10 2.03 -5.91
C PHE A 5 -19.93 1.15 -4.96
N ASN A 6 -20.16 -0.10 -5.34
CA ASN A 6 -21.05 -1.04 -4.63
C ASN A 6 -20.38 -1.80 -3.48
N ALA A 7 -19.04 -1.77 -3.41
CA ALA A 7 -18.25 -2.36 -2.34
C ALA A 7 -17.29 -1.29 -1.78
N PRO A 8 -17.77 -0.36 -0.94
CA PRO A 8 -17.04 0.85 -0.60
C PRO A 8 -15.71 0.57 0.10
N VAL A 9 -15.67 -0.41 1.00
CA VAL A 9 -14.43 -0.76 1.73
C VAL A 9 -13.40 -1.39 0.80
N VAL A 10 -13.79 -2.44 0.08
CA VAL A 10 -12.90 -3.19 -0.81
C VAL A 10 -12.38 -2.29 -1.93
N LEU A 11 -13.26 -1.56 -2.60
CA LEU A 11 -12.88 -0.70 -3.72
C LEU A 11 -11.99 0.46 -3.27
N THR A 12 -12.26 1.07 -2.10
CA THR A 12 -11.38 2.11 -1.55
C THR A 12 -10.00 1.54 -1.21
N PHE A 13 -9.95 0.37 -0.57
CA PHE A 13 -8.68 -0.30 -0.25
C PHE A 13 -7.88 -0.60 -1.53
N SER A 14 -8.50 -1.21 -2.53
CA SER A 14 -7.85 -1.50 -3.82
C SER A 14 -7.32 -0.23 -4.50
N LEU A 15 -8.10 0.85 -4.50
CA LEU A 15 -7.66 2.14 -5.07
C LEU A 15 -6.47 2.74 -4.31
N ILE A 16 -6.43 2.63 -2.98
CA ILE A 16 -5.31 3.09 -2.16
C ILE A 16 -4.05 2.27 -2.46
N CYS A 17 -4.13 0.94 -2.53
CA CYS A 17 -2.98 0.09 -2.88
C CYS A 17 -2.39 0.45 -4.26
N VAL A 18 -3.26 0.66 -5.26
CA VAL A 18 -2.84 1.10 -6.60
C VAL A 18 -2.22 2.50 -6.54
N ALA A 19 -2.80 3.44 -5.80
CA ALA A 19 -2.27 4.79 -5.66
C ALA A 19 -0.88 4.79 -5.01
N VAL A 20 -0.69 4.03 -3.92
CA VAL A 20 0.62 3.90 -3.25
C VAL A 20 1.67 3.29 -4.17
N TYR A 21 1.31 2.25 -4.92
CA TYR A 21 2.21 1.62 -5.89
C TYR A 21 2.65 2.59 -6.99
N LEU A 22 1.71 3.35 -7.57
CA LEU A 22 2.02 4.35 -8.59
C LEU A 22 2.88 5.47 -8.02
N LEU A 23 2.53 5.99 -6.84
CA LEU A 23 3.31 7.03 -6.17
C LEU A 23 4.76 6.57 -5.93
N ASP A 24 4.96 5.33 -5.48
CA ASP A 24 6.29 4.77 -5.30
C ASP A 24 7.06 4.63 -6.63
N THR A 25 6.39 4.10 -7.65
CA THR A 25 6.98 3.91 -8.99
C THR A 25 7.43 5.25 -9.58
N PHE A 26 6.59 6.29 -9.52
CA PHE A 26 6.93 7.61 -10.04
C PHE A 26 7.93 8.38 -9.17
N SER A 27 8.02 8.05 -7.88
CA SER A 27 8.99 8.67 -6.96
C SER A 27 10.36 7.98 -6.98
N GLY A 28 10.57 6.97 -7.83
CA GLY A 28 11.83 6.20 -7.89
C GLY A 28 12.05 5.32 -6.66
N HIS A 29 11.00 4.70 -6.14
CA HIS A 29 11.03 3.77 -5.00
C HIS A 29 11.32 4.38 -3.62
N ASN A 30 11.08 5.69 -3.47
CA ASN A 30 11.30 6.41 -2.22
C ASN A 30 10.11 6.35 -1.23
N VAL A 31 8.97 5.80 -1.64
CA VAL A 31 7.72 5.83 -0.86
C VAL A 31 7.51 4.50 -0.13
N LEU A 32 7.94 3.39 -0.72
CA LEU A 32 7.80 2.03 -0.19
C LEU A 32 8.36 1.86 1.25
N PRO A 33 9.45 2.53 1.68
CA PRO A 33 9.92 2.45 3.07
C PRO A 33 8.90 2.89 4.12
N TYR A 34 7.94 3.75 3.76
CA TYR A 34 6.85 4.21 4.65
C TYR A 34 5.63 3.26 4.66
N PHE A 35 5.62 2.28 3.76
CA PHE A 35 4.59 1.25 3.62
C PHE A 35 5.20 -0.16 3.73
N THR A 36 6.30 -0.30 4.47
CA THR A 36 6.93 -1.60 4.74
C THR A 36 7.34 -1.68 6.20
N VAL A 37 7.14 -2.85 6.81
CA VAL A 37 7.63 -3.09 8.17
C VAL A 37 9.13 -3.29 8.12
N GLN A 38 9.87 -2.42 8.81
CA GLN A 38 11.32 -2.51 8.91
C GLN A 38 11.74 -3.67 9.83
N HIS A 39 13.00 -4.10 9.72
CA HIS A 39 13.53 -5.22 10.51
C HIS A 39 13.40 -5.02 12.04
N GLN A 40 13.45 -3.77 12.50
CA GLN A 40 13.27 -3.41 13.90
C GLN A 40 12.17 -2.37 14.04
N ILE A 41 11.23 -2.60 14.96
CA ILE A 41 10.18 -1.64 15.30
C ILE A 41 10.74 -0.66 16.32
N GLN A 42 10.83 0.60 15.95
CA GLN A 42 11.19 1.68 16.85
C GLN A 42 9.93 2.22 17.52
N TRP A 43 9.60 1.72 18.71
CA TRP A 43 8.42 2.15 19.47
C TRP A 43 8.38 3.64 19.83
N SER A 44 9.55 4.29 19.89
CA SER A 44 9.66 5.75 20.09
C SER A 44 9.40 6.56 18.82
N ASN A 45 9.40 5.92 17.65
CA ASN A 45 9.17 6.57 16.37
C ASN A 45 7.73 6.28 15.89
N PRO A 46 6.84 7.29 15.84
CA PRO A 46 5.44 7.09 15.46
C PRO A 46 5.30 6.54 14.03
N PHE A 47 6.21 6.88 13.11
CA PHE A 47 6.19 6.34 11.75
C PHE A 47 6.51 4.85 11.72
N SER A 48 7.43 4.38 12.56
CA SER A 48 7.74 2.95 12.65
C SER A 48 6.53 2.16 13.15
N VAL A 49 5.75 2.69 14.09
CA VAL A 49 4.53 2.04 14.56
C VAL A 49 3.43 2.09 13.48
N LEU A 50 3.32 3.21 12.74
CA LEU A 50 2.37 3.36 11.64
C LEU A 50 2.56 2.30 10.55
N THR A 51 3.81 1.95 10.23
CA THR A 51 4.11 0.91 9.23
C THR A 51 3.49 -0.45 9.56
N LEU A 52 3.22 -0.75 10.84
CA LEU A 52 2.52 -1.98 11.24
C LEU A 52 1.10 -2.06 10.68
N PHE A 53 0.48 -0.93 10.35
CA PHE A 53 -0.83 -0.87 9.73
C PHE A 53 -0.76 -0.53 8.25
N THR A 54 0.11 0.40 7.85
CA THR A 54 0.20 0.85 6.45
C THR A 54 0.92 -0.15 5.54
N HIS A 55 1.64 -1.14 6.08
CA HIS A 55 2.39 -2.09 5.25
C HIS A 55 1.53 -2.87 4.26
N VAL A 56 0.25 -3.12 4.58
CA VAL A 56 -0.69 -3.82 3.69
C VAL A 56 -0.99 -3.05 2.40
N LEU A 57 -0.67 -1.74 2.36
CA LEU A 57 -0.88 -0.88 1.20
C LEU A 57 0.35 -0.88 0.27
N GLY A 58 1.54 -1.22 0.77
CA GLY A 58 2.78 -1.22 0.03
C GLY A 58 2.98 -2.51 -0.77
N HIS A 59 3.38 -2.39 -2.05
CA HIS A 59 3.60 -3.53 -2.94
C HIS A 59 4.91 -3.35 -3.71
N VAL A 60 5.73 -4.41 -3.75
CA VAL A 60 7.08 -4.37 -4.35
C VAL A 60 7.07 -4.53 -5.88
N SER A 61 6.03 -5.15 -6.44
CA SER A 61 5.89 -5.38 -7.88
C SER A 61 4.43 -5.36 -8.31
N LEU A 62 4.20 -5.13 -9.60
CA LEU A 62 2.87 -5.20 -10.20
C LEU A 62 2.25 -6.60 -10.03
N ASP A 63 3.05 -7.67 -10.16
CA ASP A 63 2.57 -9.04 -9.97
C ASP A 63 2.08 -9.29 -8.54
N HIS A 64 2.80 -8.77 -7.53
CA HIS A 64 2.37 -8.85 -6.13
C HIS A 64 1.07 -8.09 -5.88
N LEU A 65 0.94 -6.89 -6.48
CA LEU A 65 -0.27 -6.08 -6.38
C LEU A 65 -1.47 -6.76 -7.03
N MET A 66 -1.33 -7.25 -8.26
CA MET A 66 -2.42 -7.93 -8.96
C MET A 66 -2.79 -9.23 -8.25
N GLY A 67 -1.80 -10.01 -7.81
CA GLY A 67 -2.00 -11.23 -7.05
C GLY A 67 -2.89 -11.05 -5.82
N ASN A 68 -2.74 -9.95 -5.09
CA ASN A 68 -3.54 -9.66 -3.89
C ASN A 68 -4.92 -9.05 -4.20
N LEU A 69 -5.06 -8.33 -5.33
CA LEU A 69 -6.31 -7.63 -5.65
C LEU A 69 -7.29 -8.48 -6.47
N THR A 70 -6.82 -9.51 -7.16
CA THR A 70 -7.66 -10.30 -8.09
C THR A 70 -8.01 -11.70 -7.61
N PHE A 71 -7.38 -12.21 -6.55
CA PHE A 71 -7.56 -13.57 -6.03
C PHE A 71 -7.87 -13.54 -4.53
#